data_AF-A0A959FH23-F1
#
_entry.id   AF-A0A959FH23-F1
#
_cell.length_a   1.000
_cell.length_b   1.000
_cell.length_c   1.000
_cell.angle_alpha   90.00
_cell.angle_beta   90.00
_cell.angle_gamma   90.00
#
_symmetry.space_group_name_H-M   'P 1'
#
loop_
_entity.id
_entity.type
_entity.pdbx_description
1 polymer ?
#
loop_
_entity_poly.entity_id
_entity_poly.type
_entity_poly.pdbx_seq_one_letter_code
_entity_poly.pdbx_strand_id
1 'polypeptide(L)'
;YSGVPYKEDPTIMAWQLANEPRGMFSAGKYRKWIKTSARFIKRLDPNHLVSVGSEGNTQVPTGNHFKRDHRFPEVDYTTIHIWIQNWQWYDPEEPEKTYDKALRKATDYISRHLRLAEKLNKPMVLEEFGIARDHGSHVDTASVFWRDRYYQDIFNTVFQLAQEGRPIAGCNFWA
;
A
#
# COMPACT_ATOMS: atom_id res chain seq x y z
N TYR A 1 -23.68 -17.96 13.86
CA TYR A 1 -22.34 -17.35 13.72
C TYR A 1 -21.47 -17.87 14.87
N SER A 2 -20.20 -18.15 14.63
CA SER A 2 -19.35 -19.09 15.42
C SER A 2 -19.20 -18.82 16.93
N GLY A 3 -19.50 -17.61 17.43
CA GLY A 3 -19.32 -17.23 18.84
C GLY A 3 -17.85 -16.96 19.23
N VAL A 4 -16.91 -17.07 18.29
CA VAL A 4 -15.49 -16.80 18.50
C VAL A 4 -15.26 -15.29 18.63
N PRO A 5 -14.60 -14.81 19.71
CA PRO A 5 -14.21 -13.41 19.82
C PRO A 5 -13.22 -13.01 18.72
N TYR A 6 -13.35 -11.83 18.13
CA TYR A 6 -12.52 -11.41 16.99
C TYR A 6 -11.01 -11.43 17.30
N LYS A 7 -10.61 -11.09 18.53
CA LYS A 7 -9.19 -11.13 18.95
C LYS A 7 -8.60 -12.56 19.04
N GLU A 8 -9.45 -13.57 18.90
CA GLU A 8 -9.11 -15.00 18.93
C GLU A 8 -9.40 -15.68 17.58
N ASP A 9 -9.88 -14.93 16.57
CA ASP A 9 -10.26 -15.48 15.27
C ASP A 9 -9.11 -15.38 14.24
N PRO A 10 -8.43 -16.48 13.91
CA PRO A 10 -7.29 -16.47 12.97
C PRO A 10 -7.71 -16.18 11.52
N THR A 11 -9.01 -16.04 11.23
CA THR A 11 -9.48 -15.53 9.94
C THR A 11 -9.03 -14.09 9.71
N ILE A 12 -8.87 -13.32 10.79
CA ILE A 12 -8.38 -11.94 10.74
C ILE A 12 -6.85 -11.99 10.65
N MET A 13 -6.27 -11.42 9.59
CA MET A 13 -4.81 -11.31 9.49
C MET A 13 -4.27 -10.18 10.35
N ALA A 14 -4.92 -9.00 10.29
CA ALA A 14 -4.39 -7.78 10.88
C ALA A 14 -5.49 -6.76 11.20
N TRP A 15 -5.21 -5.93 12.20
CA TRP A 15 -5.88 -4.65 12.41
C TRP A 15 -5.12 -3.54 11.68
N GLN A 16 -5.82 -2.68 10.95
CA GLN A 16 -5.21 -1.54 10.27
C GLN A 16 -5.72 -0.23 10.86
N LEU A 17 -4.82 0.74 11.11
CA LEU A 17 -5.19 1.96 11.84
C LEU A 17 -6.24 2.80 11.12
N ALA A 18 -6.08 3.02 9.82
CA ALA A 18 -7.02 3.75 8.97
C ALA A 18 -6.67 3.52 7.50
N ASN A 19 -7.59 3.81 6.59
CA ASN A 19 -7.23 3.95 5.17
C ASN A 19 -6.52 5.29 4.90
N GLU A 20 -5.40 5.25 4.18
CA GLU A 20 -4.59 6.40 3.73
C GLU A 20 -4.42 7.54 4.76
N PRO A 21 -4.03 7.29 6.03
CA PRO A 21 -3.91 8.36 6.98
C PRO A 21 -2.70 9.24 6.61
N ARG A 22 -2.92 10.56 6.62
CA ARG A 22 -1.91 11.56 6.22
C ARG A 22 -1.56 12.51 7.35
N GLY A 23 -0.29 12.86 7.44
CA GLY A 23 0.19 13.81 8.44
C GLY A 23 -0.21 15.26 8.17
N MET A 24 -0.43 15.60 6.89
CA MET A 24 -0.77 16.90 6.35
C MET A 24 -0.08 18.05 7.11
N PHE A 25 -0.82 18.71 8.01
CA PHE A 25 -0.40 19.91 8.74
C PHE A 25 0.47 19.63 9.98
N SER A 26 0.52 18.39 10.49
CA SER A 26 1.28 18.05 11.69
C SER A 26 1.83 16.64 11.69
N ALA A 27 2.98 16.47 11.04
CA ALA A 27 3.67 15.19 10.96
C ALA A 27 4.14 14.65 12.34
N GLY A 28 4.28 15.52 13.35
CA GLY A 28 4.56 15.15 14.74
C GLY A 28 3.34 14.52 15.44
N LYS A 29 2.17 15.17 15.36
CA LYS A 29 0.91 14.63 15.92
C LYS A 29 0.51 13.34 15.22
N TYR A 30 0.71 13.25 13.92
CA TYR A 30 0.48 12.04 13.14
C TYR A 30 1.27 10.83 13.66
N ARG A 31 2.59 10.98 13.85
CA ARG A 31 3.43 9.90 14.37
C ARG A 31 3.13 9.55 15.83
N LYS A 32 2.70 10.53 16.62
CA LYS A 32 2.18 10.28 17.97
C LYS A 32 0.92 9.42 17.90
N TRP A 33 -0.03 9.75 17.02
CA TRP A 33 -1.25 8.99 16.80
C TRP A 33 -0.96 7.55 16.35
N ILE A 34 -0.09 7.34 15.35
CA ILE A 34 0.31 5.98 14.92
C ILE A 34 0.79 5.17 16.12
N LYS A 35 1.76 5.69 16.87
CA LYS A 35 2.35 5.01 18.03
C LYS A 35 1.31 4.67 19.10
N THR A 36 0.46 5.64 19.46
CA THR A 36 -0.51 5.43 20.54
C THR A 36 -1.64 4.49 20.15
N SER A 37 -2.11 4.57 18.91
CA SER A 37 -3.19 3.71 18.40
C SER A 37 -2.73 2.28 18.21
N ALA A 38 -1.57 2.05 17.59
CA ALA A 38 -1.01 0.70 17.41
C ALA A 38 -0.76 0.02 18.76
N ARG A 39 -0.18 0.75 19.73
CA ARG A 39 0.01 0.25 21.10
C ARG A 39 -1.30 -0.06 21.81
N PHE A 40 -2.32 0.76 21.62
CA PHE A 40 -3.62 0.53 22.22
C PHE A 40 -4.25 -0.77 21.70
N ILE A 41 -4.19 -1.00 20.38
CA ILE A 41 -4.65 -2.25 19.76
C ILE A 41 -3.87 -3.44 20.31
N LYS A 42 -2.53 -3.40 20.30
CA LYS A 42 -1.70 -4.51 20.84
C LYS A 42 -1.99 -4.85 22.30
N ARG A 43 -2.46 -3.89 23.10
CA ARG A 43 -2.88 -4.14 24.49
C ARG A 43 -4.23 -4.87 24.58
N LEU A 44 -5.14 -4.62 23.64
CA LEU A 44 -6.44 -5.31 23.58
C LEU A 44 -6.33 -6.67 22.91
N ASP A 45 -5.44 -6.78 21.94
CA ASP A 45 -5.21 -7.94 21.10
C ASP A 45 -3.71 -8.11 20.84
N PRO A 46 -3.03 -8.99 21.62
CA PRO A 46 -1.62 -9.25 21.44
C PRO A 46 -1.33 -10.25 20.31
N ASN A 47 -2.35 -10.87 19.71
CA ASN A 47 -2.19 -11.97 18.75
C ASN A 47 -2.11 -11.46 17.31
N HIS A 48 -3.01 -10.56 16.93
CA HIS A 48 -3.11 -10.09 15.54
C HIS A 48 -2.03 -9.09 15.16
N LEU A 49 -1.69 -9.08 13.87
CA LEU A 49 -0.79 -8.07 13.30
C LEU A 49 -1.46 -6.70 13.30
N VAL A 50 -0.65 -5.65 13.25
CA VAL A 50 -1.08 -4.26 13.17
C VAL A 50 -0.30 -3.54 12.07
N SER A 51 -1.01 -2.84 11.19
CA SER A 51 -0.42 -1.98 10.14
C SER A 51 -1.00 -0.57 10.16
N VAL A 52 -0.34 0.35 9.45
CA VAL A 52 -0.74 1.76 9.43
C VAL A 52 -1.85 2.05 8.42
N GLY A 53 -1.83 1.40 7.24
CA GLY A 53 -2.71 1.76 6.12
C GLY A 53 -2.16 2.93 5.27
N SER A 54 -0.86 3.19 5.36
CA SER A 54 -0.22 4.36 4.74
C SER A 54 0.09 4.09 3.27
N GLU A 55 -0.10 5.10 2.43
CA GLU A 55 0.30 5.06 1.02
C GLU A 55 1.83 5.02 0.84
N GLY A 56 2.59 5.42 1.86
CA GLY A 56 4.04 5.59 1.81
C GLY A 56 4.48 7.03 1.54
N ASN A 57 5.62 7.21 0.88
CA ASN A 57 6.15 8.53 0.50
C ASN A 57 5.53 8.96 -0.84
N THR A 58 4.30 9.44 -0.81
CA THR A 58 3.52 9.92 -1.97
C THR A 58 4.27 10.97 -2.81
N GLN A 59 3.87 11.12 -4.08
CA GLN A 59 4.48 12.08 -5.01
C GLN A 59 4.46 13.52 -4.50
N VAL A 60 3.35 13.91 -3.87
CA VAL A 60 3.20 15.21 -3.20
C VAL A 60 3.47 15.01 -1.70
N PRO A 61 4.19 15.91 -1.03
CA PRO A 61 4.39 15.83 0.43
C PRO A 61 3.06 15.91 1.19
N THR A 62 2.64 14.79 1.77
CA THR A 62 1.40 14.65 2.58
C THR A 62 1.69 14.57 4.08
N GLY A 63 2.92 14.86 4.50
CA GLY A 63 3.38 14.69 5.88
C GLY A 63 3.79 13.26 6.24
N ASN A 64 3.52 12.29 5.36
CA ASN A 64 3.95 10.90 5.47
C ASN A 64 5.47 10.78 5.28
N HIS A 65 6.07 9.85 6.01
CA HIS A 65 7.47 9.48 5.90
C HIS A 65 7.64 8.01 6.28
N PHE A 66 7.65 7.14 5.28
CA PHE A 66 7.57 5.68 5.40
C PHE A 66 8.39 5.10 6.56
N LYS A 67 9.69 5.38 6.63
CA LYS A 67 10.55 4.85 7.70
C LYS A 67 10.13 5.34 9.09
N ARG A 68 9.74 6.60 9.25
CA ARG A 68 9.40 7.19 10.56
C ARG A 68 8.03 6.72 11.04
N ASP A 69 7.12 6.49 10.10
CA ASP A 69 5.74 6.13 10.37
C ASP A 69 5.64 4.63 10.73
N HIS A 70 6.48 3.79 10.12
CA HIS A 70 6.46 2.34 10.34
C HIS A 70 7.50 1.79 11.32
N ARG A 71 8.39 2.62 11.90
CA ARG A 71 9.46 2.11 12.79
C ARG A 71 9.00 1.60 14.16
N PHE A 72 7.75 1.85 14.54
CA PHE A 72 7.26 1.49 15.88
C PHE A 72 7.18 -0.04 16.02
N PRO A 73 7.64 -0.63 17.14
CA PRO A 73 7.53 -2.08 17.35
C PRO A 73 6.10 -2.60 17.29
N GLU A 74 5.12 -1.76 17.63
CA GLU A 74 3.70 -2.10 17.62
C GLU A 74 3.08 -2.16 16.21
N VAL A 75 3.84 -1.79 15.17
CA VAL A 75 3.45 -1.94 13.75
C VAL A 75 4.22 -3.13 13.19
N ASP A 76 3.56 -4.20 12.78
CA ASP A 76 4.24 -5.46 12.44
C ASP A 76 4.72 -5.50 10.97
N TYR A 77 3.98 -4.88 10.07
CA TYR A 77 4.35 -4.79 8.65
C TYR A 77 4.07 -3.40 8.09
N THR A 78 4.60 -3.17 6.89
CA THR A 78 4.54 -1.88 6.19
C THR A 78 3.67 -1.95 4.97
N THR A 79 3.10 -0.81 4.59
CA THR A 79 2.14 -0.73 3.49
C THR A 79 2.57 0.38 2.54
N ILE A 80 2.28 0.19 1.24
CA ILE A 80 2.34 1.24 0.22
C ILE A 80 1.14 1.13 -0.70
N HIS A 81 0.70 2.27 -1.23
CA HIS A 81 -0.35 2.34 -2.24
C HIS A 81 0.23 2.98 -3.51
N ILE A 82 -0.31 2.65 -4.69
CA ILE A 82 0.12 3.27 -5.96
C ILE A 82 -1.08 3.69 -6.80
N TRP A 83 -1.19 5.00 -6.99
CA TRP A 83 -2.27 5.64 -7.75
C TRP A 83 -1.74 6.38 -8.98
N ILE A 84 -1.27 5.66 -10.00
CA ILE A 84 -0.56 6.26 -11.15
C ILE A 84 -1.42 7.26 -11.93
N GLN A 85 -2.75 7.09 -11.96
CA GLN A 85 -3.67 8.05 -12.57
C GLN A 85 -3.86 9.28 -11.68
N ASN A 86 -4.17 9.10 -10.39
CA ASN A 86 -4.39 10.20 -9.43
C ASN A 86 -3.13 11.06 -9.28
N TRP A 87 -1.94 10.44 -9.37
CA TRP A 87 -0.65 11.11 -9.29
C TRP A 87 -0.19 11.71 -10.64
N GLN A 88 -1.04 11.69 -11.67
CA GLN A 88 -0.79 12.30 -12.99
C GLN A 88 0.43 11.70 -13.69
N TRP A 89 0.63 10.39 -13.53
CA TRP A 89 1.68 9.65 -14.24
C TRP A 89 1.14 8.95 -15.48
N TYR A 90 -0.13 8.54 -15.43
CA TYR A 90 -0.88 7.87 -16.46
C TYR A 90 -2.11 8.71 -16.83
N ASP A 91 -2.35 8.87 -18.13
CA ASP A 91 -3.56 9.48 -18.68
C ASP A 91 -4.34 8.40 -19.45
N PRO A 92 -5.56 8.03 -19.01
CA PRO A 92 -6.36 7.02 -19.70
C PRO A 92 -6.85 7.44 -21.08
N GLU A 93 -6.80 8.73 -21.44
CA GLU A 93 -7.09 9.23 -22.79
C GLU A 93 -5.87 9.14 -23.73
N GLU A 94 -4.65 9.08 -23.17
CA GLU A 94 -3.40 8.93 -23.92
C GLU A 94 -2.54 7.77 -23.39
N PRO A 95 -3.07 6.54 -23.28
CA PRO A 95 -2.40 5.47 -22.57
C PRO A 95 -1.13 5.00 -23.31
N GLU A 96 -1.11 4.96 -24.64
CA GLU A 96 0.07 4.62 -25.43
C GLU A 96 1.24 5.59 -25.19
N LYS A 97 0.96 6.85 -24.89
CA LYS A 97 1.98 7.87 -24.65
C LYS A 97 2.46 7.88 -23.20
N THR A 98 1.59 7.57 -22.26
CA THR A 98 1.84 7.79 -20.83
C THR A 98 2.20 6.51 -20.06
N TYR A 99 1.72 5.33 -20.50
CA TYR A 99 1.82 4.08 -19.76
C TYR A 99 3.24 3.69 -19.37
N ASP A 100 4.17 3.62 -20.32
CA ASP A 100 5.55 3.16 -20.05
C ASP A 100 6.26 4.03 -19.02
N LYS A 101 6.00 5.34 -19.04
CA LYS A 101 6.55 6.29 -18.06
C LYS A 101 5.87 6.10 -16.70
N ALA A 102 4.58 5.86 -16.67
CA ALA A 102 3.83 5.59 -15.45
C ALA A 102 4.30 4.31 -14.76
N LEU A 103 4.48 3.23 -15.54
CA LEU A 103 4.95 1.95 -15.05
C LEU A 103 6.35 2.06 -14.44
N ARG A 104 7.30 2.73 -15.11
CA ARG A 104 8.64 2.97 -14.53
C ARG A 104 8.58 3.69 -13.20
N LYS A 105 7.73 4.71 -13.06
CA LYS A 105 7.56 5.42 -11.79
C LYS A 105 6.95 4.52 -10.71
N ALA A 106 6.00 3.66 -11.06
CA ALA A 106 5.40 2.71 -10.14
C ALA A 106 6.42 1.68 -9.64
N THR A 107 7.20 1.05 -10.53
CA THR A 107 8.22 0.05 -10.15
C THR A 107 9.37 0.67 -9.36
N ASP A 108 9.76 1.92 -9.67
CA ASP A 108 10.71 2.70 -8.87
C ASP A 108 10.14 3.04 -7.48
N TYR A 109 8.84 3.32 -7.39
CA TYR A 109 8.15 3.56 -6.12
C TYR A 109 8.20 2.32 -5.23
N ILE A 110 7.85 1.14 -5.76
CA ILE A 110 7.96 -0.15 -5.06
C ILE A 110 9.39 -0.36 -4.58
N SER A 111 10.37 -0.25 -5.49
CA SER A 111 11.78 -0.52 -5.19
C SER A 111 12.35 0.39 -4.10
N ARG A 112 12.00 1.69 -4.12
CA ARG A 112 12.43 2.65 -3.09
C ARG A 112 11.86 2.32 -1.71
N HIS A 113 10.59 1.97 -1.63
CA HIS A 113 9.94 1.64 -0.35
C HIS A 113 10.41 0.30 0.19
N LEU A 114 10.62 -0.69 -0.68
CA LEU A 114 11.14 -1.99 -0.30
C LEU A 114 12.51 -1.89 0.36
N ARG A 115 13.42 -1.03 -0.16
CA ARG A 115 14.71 -0.73 0.49
C ARG A 115 14.57 -0.10 1.87
N LEU A 116 13.48 0.61 2.15
CA LEU A 116 13.21 1.16 3.48
C LEU A 116 12.62 0.10 4.41
N ALA A 117 11.79 -0.80 3.90
CA ALA A 117 11.23 -1.93 4.64
C ALA A 117 12.34 -2.92 5.06
N GLU A 118 13.30 -3.20 4.17
CA GLU A 118 14.53 -3.96 4.47
C GLU A 118 15.28 -3.35 5.66
N LYS A 119 15.49 -2.02 5.67
CA LYS A 119 16.15 -1.31 6.77
C LYS A 119 15.35 -1.31 8.08
N LEU A 120 14.05 -1.57 8.02
CA LEU A 120 13.19 -1.73 9.20
C LEU A 120 13.09 -3.19 9.65
N ASN A 121 13.58 -4.14 8.86
CA ASN A 121 13.35 -5.56 9.03
C ASN A 121 11.87 -5.90 9.16
N LYS A 122 11.04 -5.33 8.27
CA LYS A 122 9.59 -5.56 8.25
C LYS A 122 9.11 -5.92 6.84
N PRO A 123 8.13 -6.83 6.72
CA PRO A 123 7.47 -7.08 5.44
C PRO A 123 6.80 -5.82 4.89
N MET A 124 6.67 -5.75 3.57
CA MET A 124 5.95 -4.71 2.85
C MET A 124 4.85 -5.32 1.99
N VAL A 125 3.64 -4.79 2.07
CA VAL A 125 2.52 -5.15 1.20
C VAL A 125 2.19 -3.95 0.30
N LEU A 126 2.04 -4.20 -1.02
CA LEU A 126 1.40 -3.24 -1.93
C LEU A 126 -0.11 -3.41 -1.80
N GLU A 127 -0.71 -2.78 -0.78
CA GLU A 127 -2.08 -3.11 -0.38
C GLU A 127 -3.15 -2.34 -1.16
N GLU A 128 -2.77 -1.36 -1.97
CA GLU A 128 -3.69 -0.74 -2.93
C GLU A 128 -2.97 -0.34 -4.21
N PHE A 129 -3.55 -0.71 -5.35
CA PHE A 129 -3.16 -0.21 -6.67
C PHE A 129 -4.27 -0.46 -7.69
N GLY A 130 -4.46 0.48 -8.60
CA GLY A 130 -5.50 0.40 -9.62
C GLY A 130 -5.40 1.51 -10.65
N ILE A 131 -6.01 1.27 -11.81
CA ILE A 131 -6.29 2.30 -12.82
C ILE A 131 -7.71 2.10 -13.36
N ALA A 132 -8.25 3.13 -14.01
CA ALA A 132 -9.56 3.07 -14.63
C ALA A 132 -9.63 2.06 -15.78
N ARG A 133 -10.85 1.84 -16.29
CA ARG A 133 -11.07 1.17 -17.58
C ARG A 133 -10.48 2.02 -18.71
N ASP A 134 -10.46 1.47 -19.92
CA ASP A 134 -9.96 2.19 -21.10
C ASP A 134 -10.76 3.49 -21.32
N HIS A 135 -10.08 4.59 -21.68
CA HIS A 135 -10.65 5.94 -21.79
C HIS A 135 -11.39 6.42 -20.53
N GLY A 136 -10.95 5.96 -19.35
CA GLY A 136 -11.51 6.40 -18.07
C GLY A 136 -12.97 5.98 -17.85
N SER A 137 -13.48 5.03 -18.62
CA SER A 137 -14.90 4.68 -18.63
C SER A 137 -15.40 4.08 -17.31
N HIS A 138 -16.61 4.46 -16.92
CA HIS A 138 -17.35 3.88 -15.78
C HIS A 138 -18.38 2.83 -16.20
N VAL A 139 -18.50 2.53 -17.49
CA VAL A 139 -19.43 1.52 -18.00
C VAL A 139 -18.85 0.12 -17.72
N ASP A 140 -19.67 -0.75 -17.14
CA ASP A 140 -19.30 -2.11 -16.73
C ASP A 140 -18.85 -3.03 -17.89
N THR A 141 -19.30 -2.73 -19.10
CA THR A 141 -18.95 -3.42 -20.36
C THR A 141 -17.78 -2.80 -21.13
N ALA A 142 -17.23 -1.65 -20.72
CA ALA A 142 -16.11 -1.02 -21.44
C ALA A 142 -14.84 -1.89 -21.39
N SER A 143 -13.93 -1.75 -22.35
CA SER A 143 -12.67 -2.52 -22.32
C SER A 143 -11.78 -2.16 -21.12
N VAL A 144 -10.92 -3.09 -20.70
CA VAL A 144 -10.02 -2.98 -19.54
C VAL A 144 -8.59 -3.36 -19.89
N PHE A 145 -8.23 -3.23 -21.18
CA PHE A 145 -6.96 -3.71 -21.71
C PHE A 145 -5.76 -3.13 -20.96
N TRP A 146 -5.76 -1.81 -20.71
CA TRP A 146 -4.65 -1.16 -20.03
C TRP A 146 -4.57 -1.53 -18.55
N ARG A 147 -5.73 -1.75 -17.91
CA ARG A 147 -5.79 -2.20 -16.52
C ARG A 147 -5.25 -3.61 -16.35
N ASP A 148 -5.64 -4.53 -17.23
CA ASP A 148 -5.16 -5.91 -17.21
C ASP A 148 -3.64 -5.96 -17.44
N ARG A 149 -3.14 -5.17 -18.41
CA ARG A 149 -1.70 -5.01 -18.65
C ARG A 149 -0.97 -4.45 -17.43
N TYR A 150 -1.53 -3.41 -16.78
CA TYR A 150 -0.97 -2.82 -15.57
C TYR A 150 -0.88 -3.83 -14.42
N TYR A 151 -1.94 -4.60 -14.20
CA TYR A 151 -1.94 -5.65 -13.19
C TYR A 151 -0.91 -6.73 -13.50
N GLN A 152 -0.80 -7.17 -14.75
CA GLN A 152 0.22 -8.14 -15.14
C GLN A 152 1.64 -7.63 -14.85
N ASP A 153 1.95 -6.38 -15.21
CA ASP A 153 3.27 -5.80 -14.99
C ASP A 153 3.59 -5.61 -13.48
N ILE A 154 2.61 -5.19 -12.68
CA ILE A 154 2.77 -5.07 -11.22
C ILE A 154 2.90 -6.45 -10.56
N PHE A 155 2.06 -7.43 -10.93
CA PHE A 155 2.17 -8.79 -10.40
C PHE A 155 3.51 -9.42 -10.74
N ASN A 156 4.00 -9.25 -11.97
CA ASN A 156 5.33 -9.73 -12.36
C ASN A 156 6.43 -9.07 -11.53
N THR A 157 6.33 -7.75 -11.29
CA THR A 157 7.29 -7.02 -10.44
C THR A 157 7.29 -7.56 -9.01
N VAL A 158 6.11 -7.69 -8.39
CA VAL A 158 5.95 -8.21 -7.03
C VAL A 158 6.48 -9.65 -6.92
N PHE A 159 6.14 -10.50 -7.89
CA PHE A 159 6.57 -11.90 -7.95
C PHE A 159 8.09 -12.03 -8.07
N GLN A 160 8.72 -11.27 -8.97
CA GLN A 160 10.19 -11.28 -9.14
C GLN A 160 10.91 -10.85 -7.86
N LEU A 161 10.47 -9.74 -7.25
CA LEU A 161 11.04 -9.26 -5.99
C LEU A 161 10.87 -10.26 -4.84
N ALA A 162 9.74 -10.98 -4.79
CA ALA A 162 9.53 -12.06 -3.82
C ALA A 162 10.44 -13.26 -4.07
N GLN A 163 10.64 -13.66 -5.34
CA GLN A 163 11.58 -14.72 -5.75
C GLN A 163 13.03 -14.38 -5.39
N GLU A 164 13.40 -13.09 -5.44
CA GLU A 164 14.70 -12.59 -4.99
C GLU A 164 14.87 -12.61 -3.44
N GLY A 165 13.86 -13.05 -2.69
CA GLY A 165 13.89 -13.11 -1.23
C GLY A 165 13.77 -11.73 -0.56
N ARG A 166 13.35 -10.70 -1.31
CA ARG A 166 13.13 -9.37 -0.75
C ARG A 166 11.83 -9.35 0.08
N PRO A 167 11.69 -8.46 1.08
CA PRO A 167 10.58 -8.51 2.03
C PRO A 167 9.26 -7.95 1.47
N ILE A 168 8.94 -8.21 0.20
CA ILE A 168 7.63 -7.92 -0.37
C ILE A 168 6.73 -9.13 -0.16
N ALA A 169 5.66 -8.95 0.60
CA ALA A 169 4.83 -10.05 1.13
C ALA A 169 3.51 -10.24 0.39
N GLY A 170 3.33 -9.56 -0.74
CA GLY A 170 2.15 -9.65 -1.57
C GLY A 170 1.58 -8.29 -1.95
N CYS A 171 0.39 -8.33 -2.52
CA CYS A 171 -0.33 -7.16 -2.98
C CYS A 171 -1.85 -7.37 -2.99
N ASN A 172 -2.60 -6.28 -2.88
CA ASN A 172 -4.05 -6.25 -2.97
C ASN A 172 -4.43 -5.20 -4.03
N PHE A 173 -5.07 -5.63 -5.11
CA PHE A 173 -5.58 -4.70 -6.12
C PHE A 173 -6.76 -3.92 -5.56
N TRP A 174 -6.92 -2.67 -5.97
CA TRP A 174 -8.00 -1.79 -5.49
C TRP A 174 -9.03 -1.50 -6.57
N ALA A 175 -10.26 -1.37 -6.08
CA ALA A 175 -11.50 -1.67 -6.78
C ALA A 175 -12.32 -0.43 -7.14
#